data_AF-A0A401TT71-F1
#
_entry.id   AF-A0A401TT71-F1
#
_cell.length_a   1.000
_cell.length_b   1.000
_cell.length_c   1.000
_cell.angle_alpha   90.00
_cell.angle_beta   90.00
_cell.angle_gamma   90.00
#
_symmetry.space_group_name_H-M   'P 1'
#
loop_
_entity.id
_entity.type
_entity.pdbx_description
1 polymer ?
#
loop_
_entity_poly.entity_id
_entity_poly.type
_entity_poly.pdbx_seq_one_letter_code
_entity_poly.pdbx_strand_id
1 'polypeptide(L)'
;MIAQAMQKVGNEGVITVEENKSLETEVDIVEGMKFDRGYLSPYFITNAEKMTAELEDAYILLHEKKLSGLQSMLPVLEAVVQSGRPLLILAEDVEGEALATLVVNRLRGGLKVAAVKAPGFGDRRKAMLEDIAILTGGQLISDDLGMKLENVTVNMLGRAGKIVIDKENTTIVKGAGKKKDIDARVGQIKAQIEETTSDYDREKLQERLAKLAGGVAVIKVGGATEVEVKEKKDRVEDALNATRAA
;
A
#
# COMPACT_ATOMS: atom_id res chain seq x y z
N MET A 1 18.95 15.92 5.28
CA MET A 1 17.68 15.21 5.56
C MET A 1 17.41 14.14 4.52
N ILE A 2 17.31 14.46 3.22
CA ILE A 2 17.14 13.44 2.16
C ILE A 2 18.27 12.39 2.21
N ALA A 3 19.53 12.80 2.30
CA ALA A 3 20.65 11.88 2.47
C ALA A 3 20.55 11.00 3.74
N GLN A 4 20.02 11.54 4.85
CA GLN A 4 19.81 10.75 6.07
C GLN A 4 18.68 9.75 5.92
N ALA A 5 17.59 10.13 5.24
CA ALA A 5 16.50 9.21 4.90
C ALA A 5 17.02 8.09 4.00
N MET A 6 17.75 8.41 2.93
CA MET A 6 18.36 7.43 2.03
C MET A 6 19.32 6.48 2.75
N GLN A 7 20.17 7.01 3.64
CA GLN A 7 21.08 6.18 4.43
C GLN A 7 20.33 5.22 5.37
N LYS A 8 19.17 5.65 5.90
CA LYS A 8 18.35 4.87 6.83
C LYS A 8 17.60 3.73 6.15
N VAL A 9 16.99 3.97 4.98
CA VAL A 9 16.19 2.95 4.26
C VAL A 9 16.99 2.19 3.20
N GLY A 10 18.23 2.62 2.91
CA GLY A 10 19.07 2.04 1.88
C GLY A 10 18.67 2.48 0.47
N ASN A 11 19.42 1.99 -0.53
CA ASN A 11 19.23 2.39 -1.94
C ASN A 11 17.88 1.96 -2.52
N GLU A 12 17.31 0.86 -2.05
CA GLU A 12 15.99 0.38 -2.46
C GLU A 12 14.85 0.87 -1.56
N GLY A 13 15.19 1.70 -0.57
CA GLY A 13 14.26 2.21 0.41
C GLY A 13 13.26 3.21 -0.16
N VAL A 14 12.03 3.15 0.35
CA VAL A 14 10.97 4.07 -0.03
C VAL A 14 11.02 5.30 0.88
N ILE A 15 11.05 6.49 0.30
CA ILE A 15 10.98 7.76 1.03
C ILE A 15 9.68 8.45 0.62
N THR A 16 8.90 8.88 1.60
CA THR A 16 7.69 9.69 1.43
C THR A 16 7.81 10.99 2.24
N VAL A 17 7.05 12.00 1.84
CA VAL A 17 7.02 13.31 2.51
C VAL A 17 5.61 13.55 3.05
N GLU A 18 5.50 13.87 4.33
CA GLU A 18 4.24 14.18 5.01
C GLU A 18 4.31 15.59 5.62
N GLU A 19 3.15 16.18 5.87
CA GLU A 19 3.05 17.46 6.57
C GLU A 19 3.15 17.20 8.08
N ASN A 20 3.96 18.01 8.78
CA ASN A 20 4.06 17.96 10.22
C ASN A 20 3.27 19.11 10.86
N LYS A 21 2.63 18.85 11.99
CA LYS A 21 1.95 19.88 12.79
C LYS A 21 2.92 20.64 13.69
N SER A 22 4.14 20.14 13.88
CA SER A 22 5.21 20.85 14.59
C SER A 22 5.98 21.81 13.69
N LEU A 23 6.71 22.74 14.31
CA LEU A 23 7.65 23.61 13.61
C LEU A 23 8.84 22.86 13.02
N GLU A 24 9.22 21.73 13.65
CA GLU A 24 10.39 20.96 13.29
C GLU A 24 10.09 19.94 12.19
N THR A 25 11.08 19.76 11.31
CA THR A 25 11.10 18.69 10.31
C THR A 25 11.81 17.48 10.89
N GLU A 26 11.21 16.30 10.79
CA GLU A 26 11.76 15.05 11.32
C GLU A 26 11.76 13.93 10.28
N VAL A 27 12.58 12.90 10.51
CA VAL A 27 12.70 11.72 9.64
C VAL A 27 12.51 10.45 10.44
N ASP A 28 11.36 9.82 10.24
CA ASP A 28 10.97 8.57 10.89
C ASP A 28 11.04 7.40 9.91
N ILE A 29 11.30 6.21 10.44
CA ILE A 29 11.14 4.96 9.70
C ILE A 29 9.89 4.28 10.24
N VAL A 30 8.97 3.94 9.36
CA VAL A 30 7.73 3.26 9.70
C VAL A 30 7.59 1.99 8.87
N GLU A 31 6.83 1.04 9.38
CA GLU A 31 6.49 -0.18 8.65
C GLU A 31 5.65 0.20 7.43
N GLY A 32 6.08 -0.23 6.25
CA GLY A 32 5.45 0.10 4.99
C GLY A 32 6.15 -0.58 3.82
N MET A 33 5.56 -0.46 2.63
CA MET A 33 6.13 -1.03 1.41
C MET A 33 5.68 -0.27 0.16
N LYS A 34 6.43 -0.42 -0.93
CA LYS A 34 6.03 0.03 -2.27
C LYS A 34 6.07 -1.13 -3.25
N PHE A 35 5.10 -1.17 -4.17
CA PHE A 35 5.08 -2.11 -5.27
C PHE A 35 4.54 -1.47 -6.56
N ASP A 36 4.91 -2.07 -7.69
CA ASP A 36 4.80 -1.47 -9.03
C ASP A 36 3.45 -1.82 -9.68
N ARG A 37 2.37 -1.44 -8.99
CA ARG A 37 1.00 -1.49 -9.50
C ARG A 37 0.26 -0.21 -9.11
N GLY A 38 -0.22 0.52 -10.12
CA GLY A 38 -1.01 1.72 -9.93
C GLY A 38 -2.52 1.47 -9.91
N TYR A 39 -3.28 2.57 -9.87
CA TYR A 39 -4.75 2.52 -9.86
C TYR A 39 -5.29 1.90 -11.16
N LEU A 40 -6.35 1.08 -11.04
CA LEU A 40 -7.04 0.51 -12.20
C LEU A 40 -7.86 1.55 -12.98
N SER A 41 -8.21 2.67 -12.35
CA SER A 41 -8.96 3.75 -12.96
C SER A 41 -8.47 5.12 -12.49
N PRO A 42 -8.18 6.08 -13.39
CA PRO A 42 -7.87 7.46 -13.02
C PRO A 42 -8.99 8.14 -12.24
N TYR A 43 -10.23 7.63 -12.32
CA TYR A 43 -11.34 8.16 -11.56
C TYR A 43 -11.21 7.95 -10.04
N PHE A 44 -10.24 7.19 -9.57
CA PHE A 44 -9.91 7.09 -8.14
C PHE A 44 -9.04 8.25 -7.63
N ILE A 45 -8.41 9.05 -8.50
CA ILE A 45 -7.50 10.15 -8.14
C ILE A 45 -8.19 11.16 -7.21
N THR A 46 -7.68 11.31 -5.99
CA THR A 46 -8.15 12.27 -4.98
C THR A 46 -7.34 13.56 -4.99
N ASN A 47 -6.11 13.52 -5.51
CA ASN A 47 -5.25 14.69 -5.71
C ASN A 47 -4.97 14.87 -7.21
N ALA A 48 -5.71 15.77 -7.85
CA ALA A 48 -5.64 16.00 -9.29
C ALA A 48 -4.34 16.66 -9.75
N GLU A 49 -3.68 17.43 -8.88
CA GLU A 49 -2.41 18.09 -9.20
C GLU A 49 -1.28 17.06 -9.29
N LYS A 50 -1.21 16.14 -8.33
CA LYS A 50 -0.19 15.09 -8.28
C LYS A 50 -0.59 13.82 -9.06
N MET A 51 -1.82 13.77 -9.57
CA MET A 51 -2.41 12.60 -10.25
C MET A 51 -2.35 11.33 -9.39
N THR A 52 -2.64 11.47 -8.09
CA THR A 52 -2.58 10.39 -7.10
C THR A 52 -3.91 10.14 -6.42
N ALA A 53 -4.17 8.87 -6.06
CA ALA A 53 -5.19 8.50 -5.10
C ALA A 53 -4.54 8.35 -3.72
N GLU A 54 -4.85 9.27 -2.83
CA GLU A 54 -4.43 9.27 -1.43
C GLU A 54 -5.58 8.79 -0.53
N LEU A 55 -5.32 7.77 0.27
CA LEU A 55 -6.26 7.21 1.26
C LEU A 55 -5.62 7.28 2.64
N GLU A 56 -6.28 7.95 3.59
CA GLU A 56 -5.84 8.07 4.99
C GLU A 56 -6.63 7.13 5.91
N ASP A 57 -5.96 6.50 6.88
CA ASP A 57 -6.54 5.53 7.83
C ASP A 57 -7.44 4.49 7.14
N ALA A 58 -6.88 3.85 6.12
CA ALA A 58 -7.61 3.04 5.17
C ALA A 58 -7.61 1.55 5.53
N TYR A 59 -8.71 0.89 5.20
CA TYR A 59 -8.77 -0.57 5.13
C TYR A 59 -8.17 -1.10 3.82
N ILE A 60 -7.68 -2.33 3.86
CA ILE A 60 -7.11 -3.02 2.72
C ILE A 60 -7.76 -4.40 2.60
N LEU A 61 -8.53 -4.60 1.53
CA LEU A 61 -9.04 -5.90 1.14
C LEU A 61 -8.01 -6.60 0.23
N LEU A 62 -7.55 -7.77 0.66
CA LEU A 62 -6.61 -8.60 -0.08
C LEU A 62 -7.33 -9.84 -0.58
N HIS A 63 -7.58 -9.92 -1.88
CA HIS A 63 -8.30 -11.03 -2.48
C HIS A 63 -7.45 -11.72 -3.56
N GLU A 64 -7.40 -13.04 -3.52
CA GLU A 64 -6.49 -13.78 -4.39
C GLU A 64 -6.95 -13.83 -5.86
N LYS A 65 -8.28 -13.78 -6.09
CA LYS A 65 -8.92 -13.96 -7.40
C LYS A 65 -9.43 -12.66 -7.98
N LYS A 66 -9.91 -12.76 -9.23
CA LYS A 66 -10.55 -11.66 -9.95
C LYS A 66 -11.91 -11.28 -9.35
N LEU A 67 -12.20 -9.99 -9.36
CA LEU A 67 -13.48 -9.40 -8.96
C LEU A 67 -14.18 -8.83 -10.19
N SER A 68 -15.17 -9.56 -10.70
CA SER A 68 -15.97 -9.15 -11.88
C SER A 68 -17.35 -8.60 -11.51
N GLY A 69 -17.92 -9.03 -10.38
CA GLY A 69 -19.22 -8.61 -9.86
C GLY A 69 -19.14 -8.07 -8.43
N LEU A 70 -20.18 -7.35 -8.00
CA LEU A 70 -20.23 -6.72 -6.68
C LEU A 70 -20.95 -7.51 -5.60
N GLN A 71 -21.83 -8.43 -5.99
CA GLN A 71 -22.75 -9.09 -5.05
C GLN A 71 -22.02 -9.72 -3.86
N SER A 72 -20.89 -10.39 -4.12
CA SER A 72 -20.07 -11.00 -3.08
C SER A 72 -19.26 -10.00 -2.23
N MET A 73 -19.10 -8.76 -2.70
CA MET A 73 -18.42 -7.67 -1.99
C MET A 73 -19.39 -6.78 -1.20
N LEU A 74 -20.70 -6.82 -1.47
CA LEU A 74 -21.66 -5.93 -0.81
C LEU A 74 -21.54 -5.93 0.72
N PRO A 75 -21.44 -7.07 1.41
CA PRO A 75 -21.35 -7.08 2.88
C PRO A 75 -20.13 -6.32 3.41
N VAL A 76 -18.95 -6.52 2.79
CA VAL A 76 -17.73 -5.84 3.23
C VAL A 76 -17.74 -4.36 2.86
N LEU A 77 -18.31 -3.99 1.71
CA LEU A 77 -18.44 -2.59 1.31
C LEU A 77 -19.36 -1.82 2.24
N GLU A 78 -20.52 -2.39 2.61
CA GLU A 78 -21.45 -1.78 3.57
C GLU A 78 -20.78 -1.56 4.93
N ALA A 79 -20.05 -2.56 5.44
CA ALA A 79 -19.34 -2.45 6.71
C ALA A 79 -18.25 -1.38 6.68
N VAL A 80 -17.53 -1.24 5.56
CA VAL A 80 -16.53 -0.17 5.36
C VAL A 80 -17.22 1.19 5.31
N VAL A 81 -18.32 1.35 4.57
CA VAL A 81 -19.06 2.62 4.49
C VAL A 81 -19.52 3.07 5.88
N GLN A 82 -20.06 2.15 6.69
CA GLN A 82 -20.49 2.43 8.06
C GLN A 82 -19.34 2.91 8.96
N SER A 83 -18.12 2.43 8.71
CA SER A 83 -16.93 2.89 9.46
C SER A 83 -16.46 4.29 9.06
N GLY A 84 -16.92 4.83 7.92
CA GLY A 84 -16.48 6.11 7.36
C GLY A 84 -15.04 6.12 6.85
N ARG A 85 -14.34 4.97 6.87
CA ARG A 85 -12.94 4.86 6.45
C ARG A 85 -12.82 4.50 4.97
N PRO A 86 -11.74 4.93 4.29
CA PRO A 86 -11.47 4.52 2.92
C PRO A 86 -11.11 3.03 2.80
N LEU A 87 -11.21 2.49 1.59
CA LEU A 87 -10.86 1.12 1.26
C LEU A 87 -9.94 1.05 0.04
N LEU A 88 -8.83 0.33 0.17
CA LEU A 88 -8.05 -0.18 -0.95
C LEU A 88 -8.48 -1.62 -1.23
N ILE A 89 -8.80 -1.93 -2.49
CA ILE A 89 -9.02 -3.29 -2.97
C ILE A 89 -7.78 -3.73 -3.77
N LEU A 90 -7.12 -4.78 -3.30
CA LEU A 90 -6.01 -5.46 -3.95
C LEU A 90 -6.46 -6.86 -4.35
N ALA A 91 -6.58 -7.09 -5.65
CA ALA A 91 -7.08 -8.35 -6.20
C ALA A 91 -6.25 -8.82 -7.41
N GLU A 92 -6.41 -10.06 -7.86
CA GLU A 92 -5.81 -10.48 -9.14
C GLU A 92 -6.21 -9.54 -10.29
N ASP A 93 -7.47 -9.12 -10.31
CA ASP A 93 -7.97 -8.06 -11.16
C ASP A 93 -9.30 -7.54 -10.60
N VAL A 94 -9.67 -6.31 -10.96
CA VAL A 94 -11.01 -5.76 -10.72
C VAL A 94 -11.55 -5.24 -12.04
N GLU A 95 -12.55 -5.92 -12.59
CA GLU A 95 -12.99 -5.71 -13.97
C GLU A 95 -14.53 -5.67 -14.08
N GLY A 96 -15.01 -5.34 -15.28
CA GLY A 96 -16.44 -5.39 -15.62
C GLY A 96 -17.32 -4.51 -14.72
N GLU A 97 -18.42 -5.09 -14.26
CA GLU A 97 -19.44 -4.42 -13.44
C GLU A 97 -18.88 -3.94 -12.10
N ALA A 98 -17.98 -4.73 -11.49
CA ALA A 98 -17.36 -4.38 -10.22
C ALA A 98 -16.59 -3.06 -10.32
N LEU A 99 -15.68 -2.94 -11.29
CA LEU A 99 -14.89 -1.72 -11.47
C LEU A 99 -15.77 -0.51 -11.80
N ALA A 100 -16.71 -0.66 -12.72
CA ALA A 100 -17.60 0.42 -13.14
C ALA A 100 -18.39 0.99 -11.95
N THR A 101 -18.93 0.11 -11.13
CA THR A 101 -19.77 0.51 -10.00
C THR A 101 -18.94 1.10 -8.84
N LEU A 102 -17.72 0.59 -8.58
CA LEU A 102 -16.80 1.20 -7.63
C LEU A 102 -16.44 2.63 -8.04
N VAL A 103 -16.17 2.86 -9.32
CA VAL A 103 -15.89 4.19 -9.88
C VAL A 103 -17.10 5.12 -9.70
N VAL A 104 -18.31 4.67 -10.06
CA VAL A 104 -19.53 5.49 -9.92
C VAL A 104 -19.81 5.84 -8.45
N ASN A 105 -19.66 4.88 -7.53
CA ASN A 105 -19.89 5.13 -6.10
C ASN A 105 -18.87 6.12 -5.52
N ARG A 106 -17.61 6.02 -5.95
CA ARG A 106 -16.58 6.99 -5.59
C ARG A 106 -16.93 8.39 -6.08
N LEU A 107 -17.32 8.53 -7.34
CA LEU A 107 -17.70 9.83 -7.93
C LEU A 107 -18.92 10.46 -7.26
N ARG A 108 -19.85 9.64 -6.77
CA ARG A 108 -21.01 10.09 -5.98
C ARG A 108 -20.69 10.43 -4.52
N GLY A 109 -19.45 10.20 -4.08
CA GLY A 109 -19.01 10.47 -2.71
C GLY A 109 -19.51 9.47 -1.66
N GLY A 110 -20.19 8.39 -2.07
CA GLY A 110 -20.77 7.40 -1.14
C GLY A 110 -19.74 6.42 -0.59
N LEU A 111 -18.64 6.17 -1.31
CA LEU A 111 -17.59 5.24 -0.91
C LEU A 111 -16.21 5.78 -1.32
N LYS A 112 -15.32 5.99 -0.35
CA LYS A 112 -13.92 6.34 -0.61
C LYS A 112 -13.14 5.07 -0.91
N VAL A 113 -13.02 4.70 -2.18
CA VAL A 113 -12.37 3.45 -2.61
C VAL A 113 -11.36 3.69 -3.72
N ALA A 114 -10.31 2.86 -3.73
CA ALA A 114 -9.44 2.66 -4.88
C ALA A 114 -9.22 1.15 -5.11
N ALA A 115 -8.98 0.77 -6.35
CA ALA A 115 -8.68 -0.61 -6.72
C ALA A 115 -7.35 -0.69 -7.48
N VAL A 116 -6.54 -1.68 -7.10
CA VAL A 116 -5.19 -1.92 -7.64
C VAL A 116 -5.03 -3.40 -7.93
N LYS A 117 -4.35 -3.72 -9.02
CA LYS A 117 -3.99 -5.10 -9.35
C LYS A 117 -2.90 -5.61 -8.40
N ALA A 118 -3.01 -6.84 -7.94
CA ALA A 118 -1.98 -7.46 -7.11
C ALA A 118 -0.64 -7.58 -7.87
N PRO A 119 0.51 -7.40 -7.18
CA PRO A 119 1.82 -7.59 -7.80
C PRO A 119 2.14 -9.08 -8.03
N GLY A 120 2.96 -9.36 -9.04
CA GLY A 120 3.34 -10.73 -9.39
C GLY A 120 2.23 -11.53 -10.12
N PHE A 121 2.49 -12.83 -10.30
CA PHE A 121 1.60 -13.79 -10.97
C PHE A 121 1.69 -15.16 -10.31
N GLY A 122 0.63 -15.98 -10.43
CA GLY A 122 0.60 -17.35 -9.87
C GLY A 122 0.93 -17.38 -8.37
N ASP A 123 1.72 -18.36 -7.93
CA ASP A 123 2.10 -18.53 -6.52
C ASP A 123 2.87 -17.35 -5.95
N ARG A 124 3.62 -16.63 -6.81
CA ARG A 124 4.32 -15.41 -6.39
C ARG A 124 3.35 -14.30 -6.02
N ARG A 125 2.24 -14.16 -6.75
CA ARG A 125 1.19 -13.20 -6.40
C ARG A 125 0.59 -13.53 -5.04
N LYS A 126 0.29 -14.81 -4.78
CA LYS A 126 -0.23 -15.26 -3.47
C LYS A 126 0.77 -14.92 -2.35
N ALA A 127 2.05 -15.25 -2.56
CA ALA A 127 3.11 -14.97 -1.59
C ALA A 127 3.28 -13.47 -1.31
N MET A 128 3.21 -12.62 -2.34
CA MET A 128 3.28 -11.16 -2.18
C MET A 128 2.03 -10.57 -1.52
N LEU A 129 0.84 -11.09 -1.83
CA LEU A 129 -0.39 -10.70 -1.14
C LEU A 129 -0.36 -11.09 0.35
N GLU A 130 0.22 -12.25 0.66
CA GLU A 130 0.44 -12.67 2.06
C GLU A 130 1.43 -11.75 2.77
N ASP A 131 2.50 -11.30 2.09
CA ASP A 131 3.43 -10.32 2.66
C ASP A 131 2.70 -8.99 2.99
N ILE A 132 1.83 -8.53 2.09
CA ILE A 132 1.00 -7.33 2.33
C ILE A 132 0.01 -7.58 3.48
N ALA A 133 -0.59 -8.77 3.57
CA ALA A 133 -1.51 -9.14 4.66
C ALA A 133 -0.80 -9.04 6.01
N ILE A 134 0.39 -9.64 6.13
CA ILE A 134 1.19 -9.61 7.35
C ILE A 134 1.62 -8.19 7.70
N LEU A 135 2.10 -7.41 6.72
CA LEU A 135 2.51 -6.01 6.93
C LEU A 135 1.36 -5.13 7.43
N THR A 136 0.14 -5.40 6.96
CA THR A 136 -1.05 -4.57 7.24
C THR A 136 -1.91 -5.14 8.35
N GLY A 137 -1.58 -6.31 8.88
CA GLY A 137 -2.35 -7.01 9.91
C GLY A 137 -3.69 -7.56 9.43
N GLY A 138 -3.84 -7.77 8.12
CA GLY A 138 -5.02 -8.34 7.49
C GLY A 138 -4.91 -9.84 7.23
N GLN A 139 -5.91 -10.40 6.55
CA GLN A 139 -5.92 -11.78 6.08
C GLN A 139 -6.08 -11.81 4.55
N LEU A 140 -5.32 -12.68 3.88
CA LEU A 140 -5.49 -12.94 2.46
C LEU A 140 -6.76 -13.77 2.23
N ILE A 141 -7.76 -13.19 1.57
CA ILE A 141 -9.01 -13.88 1.25
C ILE A 141 -8.78 -14.79 0.04
N SER A 142 -8.61 -16.09 0.33
CA SER A 142 -8.38 -17.16 -0.63
C SER A 142 -9.48 -18.22 -0.56
N ASP A 143 -10.06 -18.52 -1.71
CA ASP A 143 -11.04 -19.60 -1.86
C ASP A 143 -10.41 -20.98 -1.56
N ASP A 144 -9.10 -21.14 -1.77
CA ASP A 144 -8.37 -22.39 -1.52
C ASP A 144 -8.35 -22.73 -0.02
N LEU A 145 -8.47 -21.71 0.83
CA LEU A 145 -8.60 -21.83 2.28
C LEU A 145 -10.06 -21.89 2.75
N GLY A 146 -11.02 -22.00 1.82
CA GLY A 146 -12.45 -22.05 2.12
C GLY A 146 -13.05 -20.71 2.53
N MET A 147 -12.33 -19.60 2.39
CA MET A 147 -12.85 -18.27 2.70
C MET A 147 -13.74 -17.77 1.56
N LYS A 148 -14.93 -17.29 1.91
CA LYS A 148 -15.85 -16.64 0.97
C LYS A 148 -15.85 -15.15 1.21
N LEU A 149 -15.82 -14.38 0.12
CA LEU A 149 -15.82 -12.91 0.17
C LEU A 149 -17.06 -12.35 0.90
N GLU A 150 -18.20 -13.02 0.77
CA GLU A 150 -19.47 -12.68 1.45
C GLU A 150 -19.37 -12.73 2.98
N ASN A 151 -18.45 -13.53 3.52
CA ASN A 151 -18.26 -13.72 4.96
C ASN A 151 -17.12 -12.84 5.52
N VAL A 152 -16.50 -12.00 4.68
CA VAL A 152 -15.38 -11.16 5.10
C VAL A 152 -15.88 -10.08 6.04
N THR A 153 -15.23 -9.97 7.19
CA THR A 153 -15.51 -8.92 8.18
C THR A 153 -14.40 -7.88 8.19
N VAL A 154 -14.68 -6.70 8.75
CA VAL A 154 -13.71 -5.59 8.86
C VAL A 154 -12.45 -5.99 9.64
N ASN A 155 -12.54 -6.99 10.52
CA ASN A 155 -11.39 -7.51 11.28
C ASN A 155 -10.43 -8.34 10.44
N MET A 156 -10.86 -8.82 9.26
CA MET A 156 -10.02 -9.55 8.32
C MET A 156 -9.31 -8.61 7.34
N LEU A 157 -9.72 -7.34 7.27
CA LEU A 157 -9.10 -6.34 6.41
C LEU A 157 -7.79 -5.86 7.02
N GLY A 158 -6.79 -5.65 6.17
CA GLY A 158 -5.57 -4.95 6.56
C GLY A 158 -5.86 -3.49 6.87
N ARG A 159 -4.94 -2.84 7.59
CA ARG A 159 -5.00 -1.40 7.91
C ARG A 159 -3.68 -0.72 7.63
N ALA A 160 -3.76 0.52 7.16
CA ALA A 160 -2.60 1.37 6.97
C ALA A 160 -2.94 2.83 7.32
N GLY A 161 -1.95 3.55 7.87
CA GLY A 161 -2.11 4.96 8.20
C GLY A 161 -2.27 5.84 6.96
N LYS A 162 -1.51 5.55 5.89
CA LYS A 162 -1.64 6.24 4.61
C LYS A 162 -1.32 5.30 3.45
N ILE A 163 -2.08 5.42 2.37
CA ILE A 163 -1.85 4.73 1.10
C ILE A 163 -1.82 5.77 -0.01
N VAL A 164 -0.79 5.73 -0.84
CA VAL A 164 -0.65 6.60 -2.01
C VAL A 164 -0.51 5.73 -3.25
N ILE A 165 -1.38 5.96 -4.23
CA ILE A 165 -1.44 5.20 -5.47
C ILE A 165 -1.29 6.19 -6.63
N ASP A 166 -0.23 6.01 -7.41
CA ASP A 166 -0.03 6.71 -8.67
C ASP A 166 -0.40 5.79 -9.86
N LYS A 167 -0.06 6.22 -11.07
CA LYS A 167 -0.37 5.46 -12.30
C LYS A 167 0.36 4.10 -12.36
N GLU A 168 1.52 3.99 -11.74
CA GLU A 168 2.44 2.86 -11.86
C GLU A 168 2.70 2.15 -10.53
N ASN A 169 2.53 2.83 -9.40
CA ASN A 169 2.94 2.36 -8.09
C ASN A 169 1.86 2.53 -7.02
N THR A 170 1.95 1.69 -6.00
CA THR A 170 1.24 1.83 -4.74
C THR A 170 2.25 1.82 -3.60
N THR A 171 2.10 2.78 -2.69
CA THR A 171 2.90 2.89 -1.47
C THR A 171 1.99 2.81 -0.26
N ILE A 172 2.28 1.87 0.64
CA ILE A 172 1.59 1.67 1.92
C ILE A 172 2.52 2.17 3.02
N VAL A 173 2.02 3.07 3.87
CA VAL A 173 2.77 3.71 4.95
C VAL A 173 2.05 3.46 6.28
N LYS A 174 2.82 3.10 7.31
CA LYS A 174 2.31 2.75 8.66
C LYS A 174 1.32 1.59 8.61
N GLY A 175 1.76 0.44 8.09
CA GLY A 175 0.98 -0.80 8.15
C GLY A 175 0.72 -1.24 9.60
N ALA A 176 -0.47 -1.77 9.88
CA ALA A 176 -0.87 -2.17 11.24
C ALA A 176 -0.45 -3.61 11.63
N GLY A 177 0.44 -4.22 10.86
CA GLY A 177 1.00 -5.54 11.15
C GLY A 177 1.78 -5.57 12.45
N LYS A 178 1.73 -6.70 13.16
CA LYS A 178 2.55 -6.87 14.37
C LYS A 178 3.99 -7.08 13.95
N LYS A 179 4.91 -6.33 14.57
CA LYS A 179 6.36 -6.44 14.32
C LYS A 179 6.86 -7.89 14.38
N LYS A 180 6.39 -8.67 15.36
CA LYS A 180 6.75 -10.10 15.48
C LYS A 180 6.39 -10.92 14.24
N ASP A 181 5.23 -10.68 13.65
CA ASP A 181 4.74 -11.43 12.50
C ASP A 181 5.50 -11.02 11.23
N ILE A 182 5.81 -9.72 11.10
CA ILE A 182 6.67 -9.17 10.05
C ILE A 182 8.09 -9.77 10.15
N ASP A 183 8.71 -9.74 11.33
CA ASP A 183 10.05 -10.28 11.57
C ASP A 183 10.10 -11.80 11.28
N ALA A 184 9.05 -12.54 11.68
CA ALA A 184 8.92 -13.96 11.36
C ALA A 184 8.85 -14.19 9.85
N ARG A 185 8.08 -13.37 9.13
CA ARG A 185 7.97 -13.46 7.66
C ARG A 185 9.28 -13.12 6.97
N VAL A 186 9.98 -12.09 7.43
CA VAL A 186 11.34 -11.74 7.00
C VAL A 186 12.30 -12.92 7.20
N GLY A 187 12.24 -13.58 8.35
CA GLY A 187 13.03 -14.79 8.64
C GLY A 187 12.73 -15.95 7.68
N GLN A 188 11.45 -16.19 7.38
CA GLN A 188 11.06 -17.22 6.40
C GLN A 188 11.63 -16.94 5.01
N ILE A 189 11.55 -15.70 4.53
CA ILE A 189 12.07 -15.33 3.21
C ILE A 189 13.60 -15.48 3.17
N LYS A 190 14.30 -15.12 4.24
CA LYS A 190 15.76 -15.32 4.34
C LYS A 190 16.16 -16.79 4.25
N ALA A 191 15.45 -17.67 4.94
CA ALA A 191 15.71 -19.12 4.85
C ALA A 191 15.47 -19.63 3.41
N GLN A 192 14.40 -19.19 2.75
CA GLN A 192 14.12 -19.54 1.35
C GLN A 192 15.22 -19.08 0.37
N ILE A 193 15.85 -17.92 0.65
CA ILE A 193 16.98 -17.40 -0.15
C ILE A 193 18.22 -18.29 -0.03
N GLU A 194 18.47 -18.84 1.16
CA GLU A 194 19.61 -19.73 1.43
C GLU A 194 19.41 -21.12 0.83
N GLU A 195 18.17 -21.63 0.83
CA GLU A 195 17.83 -22.95 0.32
C GLU A 195 17.72 -23.00 -1.21
N THR A 196 17.40 -21.88 -1.87
CA THR A 196 17.21 -21.88 -3.33
C THR A 196 18.53 -21.96 -4.09
N THR A 197 18.57 -22.89 -5.04
CA THR A 197 19.67 -23.04 -6.01
C THR A 197 19.45 -22.23 -7.30
N SER A 198 18.27 -21.62 -7.46
CA SER A 198 17.88 -20.83 -8.63
C SER A 198 18.22 -19.36 -8.40
N ASP A 199 19.12 -18.80 -9.20
CA ASP A 199 19.49 -17.39 -9.11
C ASP A 199 18.29 -16.47 -9.37
N TYR A 200 17.39 -16.88 -10.26
CA TYR A 200 16.14 -16.16 -10.52
C TYR A 200 15.25 -16.09 -9.29
N ASP A 201 15.05 -17.21 -8.59
CA ASP A 201 14.21 -17.22 -7.39
C ASP A 201 14.87 -16.47 -6.25
N ARG A 202 16.20 -16.56 -6.15
CA ARG A 202 17.00 -15.79 -5.17
C ARG A 202 16.79 -14.29 -5.35
N GLU A 203 16.90 -13.80 -6.59
CA GLU A 203 16.67 -12.39 -6.93
C GLU A 203 15.25 -11.95 -6.54
N LYS A 204 14.23 -12.75 -6.88
CA LYS A 204 12.83 -12.40 -6.56
C LYS A 204 12.50 -12.48 -5.07
N LEU A 205 13.14 -13.37 -4.33
CA LEU A 205 13.02 -13.40 -2.88
C LEU A 205 13.74 -12.20 -2.23
N GLN A 206 14.89 -11.78 -2.76
CA GLN A 206 15.60 -10.59 -2.31
C GLN A 206 14.77 -9.31 -2.53
N GLU A 207 14.12 -9.16 -3.69
CA GLU A 207 13.19 -8.04 -3.93
C GLU A 207 12.04 -8.00 -2.91
N ARG A 208 11.44 -9.16 -2.60
CA ARG A 208 10.38 -9.27 -1.59
C ARG A 208 10.90 -8.93 -0.19
N LEU A 209 12.07 -9.45 0.15
CA LEU A 209 12.72 -9.18 1.43
C LEU A 209 13.01 -7.69 1.60
N ALA A 210 13.55 -7.03 0.57
CA ALA A 210 13.85 -5.61 0.59
C ALA A 210 12.59 -4.78 0.82
N LYS A 211 11.49 -5.11 0.12
CA LYS A 211 10.19 -4.43 0.26
C LYS A 211 9.57 -4.61 1.66
N LEU A 212 9.79 -5.74 2.32
CA LEU A 212 9.22 -6.01 3.64
C LEU A 212 10.11 -5.53 4.80
N ALA A 213 11.43 -5.62 4.67
CA ALA A 213 12.39 -5.28 5.72
C ALA A 213 12.89 -3.83 5.65
N GLY A 214 12.87 -3.20 4.48
CA GLY A 214 13.38 -1.84 4.27
C GLY A 214 12.50 -0.74 4.87
N GLY A 215 11.21 -1.02 5.05
CA GLY A 215 10.22 -0.07 5.55
C GLY A 215 10.07 1.16 4.65
N VAL A 216 9.46 2.21 5.21
CA VAL A 216 9.28 3.51 4.55
C VAL A 216 9.86 4.61 5.44
N ALA A 217 10.76 5.42 4.90
CA ALA A 217 11.18 6.65 5.55
C ALA A 217 10.15 7.74 5.28
N VAL A 218 9.65 8.36 6.33
CA VAL A 218 8.70 9.47 6.26
C VAL A 218 9.44 10.73 6.71
N ILE A 219 9.62 11.67 5.78
CA ILE A 219 10.10 13.01 6.08
C ILE A 219 8.87 13.85 6.42
N LYS A 220 8.69 14.20 7.70
CA LYS A 220 7.59 15.06 8.13
C LYS A 220 8.07 16.51 8.15
N VAL A 221 7.54 17.33 7.24
CA VAL A 221 7.96 18.72 7.05
C VAL A 221 7.18 19.65 7.97
N GLY A 222 7.91 20.35 8.85
CA GLY A 222 7.36 21.34 9.76
C GLY A 222 7.49 22.78 9.27
N GLY A 223 6.68 23.68 9.83
CA GLY A 223 6.65 25.09 9.46
C GLY A 223 5.72 25.90 10.34
N ALA A 224 5.86 27.23 10.32
CA ALA A 224 5.08 28.13 11.15
C ALA A 224 3.67 28.39 10.60
N THR A 225 3.47 28.21 9.30
CA THR A 225 2.17 28.38 8.63
C THR A 225 1.89 27.23 7.66
N GLU A 226 0.60 26.96 7.39
CA GLU A 226 0.20 25.91 6.43
C GLU A 226 0.77 26.14 5.03
N VAL A 227 0.87 27.40 4.59
CA VAL A 227 1.42 27.77 3.28
C VAL A 227 2.92 27.44 3.21
N GLU A 228 3.66 27.76 4.28
CA GLU A 228 5.08 27.44 4.38
C GLU A 228 5.33 25.93 4.40
N VAL A 229 4.52 25.18 5.15
CA VAL A 229 4.63 23.71 5.22
C VAL A 229 4.42 23.09 3.84
N LYS A 230 3.39 23.55 3.09
CA LYS A 230 3.12 23.08 1.72
C LYS A 230 4.26 23.40 0.77
N GLU A 231 4.75 24.64 0.76
CA GLU A 231 5.88 25.05 -0.11
C GLU A 231 7.14 24.24 0.19
N LYS A 232 7.48 24.07 1.48
CA LYS A 232 8.64 23.26 1.89
C LYS A 232 8.46 21.80 1.50
N LYS A 233 7.26 21.24 1.67
CA LYS A 233 6.97 19.85 1.29
C LYS A 233 7.19 19.65 -0.20
N ASP A 234 6.64 20.51 -1.05
CA ASP A 234 6.80 20.39 -2.50
C ASP A 234 8.28 20.51 -2.89
N ARG A 235 9.03 21.43 -2.28
CA ARG A 235 10.49 21.51 -2.49
C ARG A 235 11.27 20.26 -2.08
N VAL A 236 10.88 19.61 -0.98
CA VAL A 236 11.52 18.37 -0.52
C VAL A 236 11.16 17.21 -1.44
N GLU A 237 9.92 17.13 -1.92
CA GLU A 237 9.49 16.14 -2.91
C GLU A 237 10.26 16.31 -4.23
N ASP A 238 10.39 17.54 -4.73
CA ASP A 238 11.17 17.84 -5.95
C ASP A 238 12.64 17.46 -5.79
N ALA A 239 13.26 17.83 -4.66
CA ALA A 239 14.64 17.47 -4.37
C ALA A 239 14.83 15.96 -4.25
N LEU A 240 13.87 15.24 -3.67
CA LEU A 240 13.91 13.78 -3.57
C LEU A 240 13.86 13.13 -4.97
N ASN A 241 12.97 13.62 -5.83
CA ASN A 241 12.84 13.13 -7.20
C ASN A 241 14.12 13.39 -8.01
N ALA A 242 14.69 14.60 -7.90
CA ALA A 242 15.95 14.94 -8.55
C ALA A 242 17.12 14.07 -8.06
N THR A 243 17.18 13.78 -6.76
CA THR A 243 18.25 12.95 -6.16
C THR A 243 18.13 11.48 -6.56
N ARG A 244 16.91 10.96 -6.75
CA ARG A 244 16.69 9.58 -7.23
C ARG A 244 16.99 9.40 -8.71
N ALA A 245 16.87 10.47 -9.49
CA ALA A 245 17.16 10.44 -10.93
C ALA A 245 18.64 10.59 -11.26
N ALA A 246 19.45 11.10 -10.32
CA ALA A 246 20.90 11.29 -10.45
C ALA A 246 21.67 10.03 -10.04
#